data_AF-A0A965VTI6-F1
#
_entry.id   AF-A0A965VTI6-F1
#
_cell.length_a   1.000
_cell.length_b   1.000
_cell.length_c   1.000
_cell.angle_alpha   90.00
_cell.angle_beta   90.00
_cell.angle_gamma   90.00
#
_symmetry.space_group_name_H-M   'P 1'
#
loop_
_entity.id
_entity.type
_entity.pdbx_description
1 polymer ?
#
loop_
_entity_poly.entity_id
_entity_poly.type
_entity_poly.pdbx_seq_one_letter_code
_entity_poly.pdbx_strand_id
1 'polypeptide(L)'
;MDAGVHASTDHFALHIKAPATHNRIGAVVPKRWAKRAVTRNTIKRQIYAFAEHQRWSQPASERVVRLRKAFDSRVFTSATSAALKTAVRLELQQLFDKAEITT
;
A
#
# COMPACT_ATOMS: atom_id res chain seq x y z
N MET A 1 -8.64 14.18 -15.66
CA MET A 1 -7.29 13.71 -15.30
C MET A 1 -7.47 12.57 -14.31
N ASP A 2 -7.85 11.40 -14.82
CA ASP A 2 -8.00 10.21 -14.00
C ASP A 2 -6.61 9.70 -13.62
N ALA A 3 -6.27 9.79 -12.33
CA ALA A 3 -5.12 9.08 -11.79
C ALA A 3 -5.45 7.58 -11.82
N GLY A 4 -5.25 6.97 -12.99
CA GLY A 4 -5.38 5.53 -13.21
C GLY A 4 -4.51 4.73 -12.23
N VAL A 5 -4.76 3.44 -12.14
CA VAL A 5 -3.92 2.54 -11.35
C VAL A 5 -2.55 2.45 -12.03
N HIS A 6 -1.49 2.89 -11.35
CA HIS A 6 -0.12 2.85 -11.86
C HIS A 6 0.48 1.45 -11.74
N ALA A 7 0.22 0.78 -10.60
CA ALA A 7 0.59 -0.62 -10.38
C ALA A 7 -0.43 -1.30 -9.48
N SER A 8 -0.54 -2.63 -9.58
CA SER A 8 -1.39 -3.39 -8.67
C SER A 8 -0.83 -4.78 -8.35
N THR A 9 -1.19 -5.24 -7.16
CA THR A 9 -1.00 -6.58 -6.63
C THR A 9 -2.37 -7.16 -6.23
N ASP A 10 -2.39 -8.32 -5.60
CA ASP A 10 -3.63 -9.02 -5.24
C ASP A 10 -4.49 -8.20 -4.27
N HIS A 11 -3.87 -7.58 -3.27
CA HIS A 11 -4.55 -6.81 -2.24
C HIS A 11 -4.36 -5.30 -2.36
N PHE A 12 -3.33 -4.81 -3.04
CA PHE A 12 -3.05 -3.39 -3.15
C PHE A 12 -3.11 -2.85 -4.58
N ALA A 13 -3.44 -1.57 -4.67
CA ALA A 13 -3.28 -0.77 -5.88
C ALA A 13 -2.51 0.50 -5.51
N LEU A 14 -1.60 0.91 -6.38
CA LEU A 14 -0.85 2.15 -6.27
C LEU A 14 -1.36 3.14 -7.30
N HIS A 15 -1.70 4.32 -6.84
CA HIS A 15 -1.98 5.48 -7.69
C HIS A 15 -0.81 6.44 -7.55
N ILE A 16 -0.28 6.91 -8.68
CA ILE A 16 0.79 7.90 -8.72
C ILE A 16 0.28 9.10 -9.51
N LYS A 17 0.51 10.29 -8.99
CA LYS A 17 0.33 11.55 -9.69
C LYS A 17 1.66 12.29 -9.71
N ALA A 18 2.21 12.45 -10.91
CA ALA A 18 3.47 13.13 -11.17
C ALA A 18 3.29 14.12 -12.34
N PRO A 19 4.05 15.22 -12.39
CA PRO A 19 4.97 15.68 -11.35
C PRO A 19 4.22 16.34 -10.17
N ALA A 20 4.85 16.38 -9.00
CA ALA A 20 4.37 17.06 -7.80
C ALA A 20 5.47 17.89 -7.14
N THR A 21 5.10 18.83 -6.27
CA THR A 21 6.05 19.68 -5.55
C THR A 21 6.81 18.92 -4.45
N HIS A 22 6.18 17.93 -3.83
CA HIS A 22 6.76 17.15 -2.73
C HIS A 22 6.41 15.68 -2.87
N ASN A 23 7.29 14.79 -2.38
CA ASN A 23 6.96 13.37 -2.23
C ASN A 23 5.95 13.20 -1.10
N ARG A 24 4.74 12.77 -1.43
CA ARG A 24 3.66 12.50 -0.46
C ARG A 24 3.14 11.08 -0.62
N ILE A 25 2.78 10.46 0.49
CA ILE A 25 2.15 9.14 0.50
C ILE A 25 0.86 9.13 1.32
N GLY A 26 -0.20 8.58 0.75
CA GLY A 26 -1.48 8.32 1.40
C GLY A 26 -1.79 6.82 1.47
N ALA A 27 -2.52 6.41 2.51
CA ALA A 27 -3.01 5.04 2.67
C ALA A 27 -4.53 5.01 2.74
N VAL A 28 -5.17 4.32 1.79
CA VAL A 28 -6.63 4.13 1.73
C VAL A 28 -6.96 2.68 2.04
N VAL A 29 -7.52 2.44 3.22
CA VAL A 29 -7.91 1.09 3.67
C VAL A 29 -9.42 1.06 3.93
N PRO A 30 -10.25 0.67 2.93
CA PRO A 30 -11.71 0.70 3.05
C PRO A 30 -12.25 -0.27 4.11
N LYS A 31 -13.33 0.14 4.81
CA LYS A 31 -13.99 -0.69 5.83
C LYS A 31 -14.47 -2.05 5.29
N ARG A 32 -14.89 -2.11 4.03
CA ARG A 32 -15.35 -3.36 3.37
C ARG A 32 -14.27 -4.43 3.26
N TRP A 33 -13.00 -4.03 3.10
CA TRP A 33 -11.86 -4.93 2.90
C TRP A 33 -11.09 -5.23 4.18
N ALA A 34 -11.21 -4.39 5.21
CA ALA A 34 -10.68 -4.64 6.53
C ALA A 34 -11.70 -4.19 7.58
N LYS A 35 -12.61 -5.10 7.94
CA LYS A 35 -13.74 -4.80 8.85
C LYS A 35 -13.27 -4.34 10.23
N ARG A 36 -12.29 -5.05 10.82
CA ARG A 36 -11.74 -4.76 12.15
C ARG A 36 -10.85 -3.51 12.09
N ALA A 37 -11.05 -2.57 13.02
CA ALA A 37 -10.23 -1.36 13.11
C ALA A 37 -8.74 -1.66 13.34
N VAL A 38 -8.44 -2.69 14.13
CA VAL A 38 -7.07 -3.13 14.41
C VAL A 38 -6.34 -3.58 13.14
N THR A 39 -7.02 -4.33 12.27
CA THR A 39 -6.47 -4.75 10.96
C THR A 39 -6.20 -3.52 10.08
N ARG A 40 -7.16 -2.58 10.00
CA ARG A 40 -6.98 -1.34 9.22
C ARG A 40 -5.78 -0.54 9.71
N ASN A 41 -5.64 -0.36 11.02
CA ASN A 41 -4.56 0.41 11.61
C ASN A 41 -3.21 -0.29 11.42
N THR A 42 -3.18 -1.63 11.50
CA THR A 42 -1.97 -2.42 11.23
C THR A 42 -1.52 -2.25 9.80
N ILE A 43 -2.43 -2.37 8.83
CA ILE A 43 -2.12 -2.17 7.40
C ILE A 43 -1.62 -0.75 7.14
N LYS A 44 -2.32 0.29 7.66
CA LYS A 44 -1.87 1.68 7.50
C LYS A 44 -0.46 1.89 8.06
N ARG A 45 -0.20 1.39 9.28
CA ARG A 45 1.12 1.50 9.91
C ARG A 45 2.20 0.81 9.09
N GLN A 46 1.92 -0.37 8.51
CA GLN A 46 2.88 -1.04 7.62
C GLN A 46 3.13 -0.25 6.33
N ILE A 47 2.11 0.37 5.74
CA ILE A 47 2.27 1.22 4.55
C ILE A 47 3.18 2.41 4.86
N TYR A 48 2.93 3.13 5.95
CA TYR A 48 3.76 4.28 6.33
C TYR A 48 5.18 3.87 6.72
N ALA A 49 5.33 2.80 7.50
CA ALA A 49 6.65 2.29 7.86
C ALA A 49 7.46 1.84 6.63
N PHE A 50 6.81 1.21 5.65
CA PHE A 50 7.46 0.88 4.37
C PHE A 50 7.91 2.15 3.64
N ALA A 51 7.02 3.14 3.55
CA ALA A 51 7.27 4.41 2.88
C ALA A 51 8.42 5.22 3.49
N GLU A 52 8.60 5.17 4.81
CA GLU A 52 9.70 5.83 5.52
C GLU A 52 11.07 5.24 5.13
N HIS A 53 11.13 3.95 4.77
CA HIS A 53 12.37 3.30 4.33
C HIS A 53 12.62 3.42 2.83
N GLN A 54 11.62 3.86 2.04
CA GLN A 54 11.77 3.96 0.60
C GLN A 54 12.53 5.23 0.22
N ARG A 55 13.54 5.08 -0.65
CA ARG A 55 14.20 6.23 -1.28
C ARG A 55 13.36 6.69 -2.48
N TRP A 56 12.77 7.86 -2.38
CA TRP A 56 11.95 8.42 -3.46
C TRP A 56 12.84 9.02 -4.55
N SER A 57 12.81 8.44 -5.74
CA SER A 57 13.46 9.02 -6.93
C SER A 57 12.77 10.32 -7.36
N GLN A 58 13.55 11.21 -8.00
CA GLN A 58 13.01 12.39 -8.69
C GLN A 58 12.49 11.98 -10.08
N PRO A 59 11.41 12.61 -10.60
CA PRO A 59 10.69 13.77 -10.06
C PRO A 59 9.78 13.43 -8.87
N ALA A 60 9.54 14.42 -8.01
CA ALA A 60 8.64 14.26 -6.87
C ALA A 60 7.21 13.90 -7.32
N SER A 61 6.52 13.06 -6.56
CA SER A 61 5.17 12.59 -6.89
C SER A 61 4.29 12.32 -5.67
N GLU A 62 2.99 12.45 -5.87
CA GLU A 62 1.96 12.12 -4.88
C GLU A 62 1.51 10.68 -5.11
N ARG A 63 1.61 9.85 -4.07
CA ARG A 63 1.33 8.41 -4.14
C ARG A 63 0.21 8.05 -3.18
N VAL A 64 -0.71 7.19 -3.62
CA VAL A 64 -1.77 6.65 -2.76
C VAL A 64 -1.81 5.14 -2.89
N VAL A 65 -1.57 4.45 -1.78
CA VAL A 65 -1.73 2.99 -1.67
C VAL A 65 -3.16 2.71 -1.24
N ARG A 66 -3.89 1.94 -2.03
CA ARG A 66 -5.28 1.55 -1.76
C ARG A 66 -5.40 0.05 -1.57
N LEU A 67 -6.02 -0.37 -0.48
CA LEU A 67 -6.44 -1.76 -0.29
C LEU A 67 -7.66 -2.05 -1.20
N ARG A 68 -7.53 -3.04 -2.08
CA ARG A 68 -8.56 -3.46 -3.05
C ARG A 68 -9.19 -4.82 -2.75
N LYS A 69 -8.58 -5.64 -1.90
CA LYS A 69 -9.07 -6.97 -1.50
C LYS A 69 -8.76 -7.21 -0.01
N ALA A 70 -9.55 -8.05 0.65
CA ALA A 70 -9.31 -8.42 2.04
C ALA A 70 -8.23 -9.51 2.15
N PHE A 71 -7.37 -9.43 3.17
CA PHE A 71 -6.54 -10.55 3.59
C PHE A 71 -7.42 -11.64 4.21
N ASP A 72 -7.13 -12.91 3.91
CA ASP A 72 -7.93 -14.01 4.43
C ASP A 72 -7.82 -14.10 5.95
N SER A 73 -8.93 -13.83 6.64
CA SER A 73 -9.01 -13.91 8.09
C SER A 73 -8.84 -15.31 8.66
N ARG A 74 -9.00 -16.36 7.84
CA ARG A 74 -8.76 -17.76 8.24
C ARG A 74 -7.27 -18.09 8.30
N VAL A 75 -6.48 -17.50 7.39
CA VAL A 75 -5.02 -17.63 7.36
C VAL A 75 -4.39 -16.68 8.39
N PHE A 76 -4.94 -15.47 8.52
CA PHE A 76 -4.43 -14.44 9.42
C PHE A 76 -5.39 -14.22 10.61
N THR A 77 -5.46 -15.21 11.49
CA THR A 77 -6.39 -15.21 12.64
C THR A 77 -6.21 -13.99 13.56
N SER A 78 -4.95 -13.56 13.76
CA SER A 78 -4.64 -12.33 14.49
C SER A 78 -4.35 -11.16 13.54
N ALA A 79 -5.10 -10.07 13.76
CA ALA A 79 -5.01 -8.81 13.03
C ALA A 79 -3.67 -8.07 13.21
N THR A 80 -2.82 -8.53 14.14
CA THR A 80 -1.48 -7.99 14.42
C THR A 80 -0.40 -9.07 14.33
N SER A 81 -0.72 -10.25 13.80
CA SER A 81 0.23 -11.36 13.64
C SER A 81 1.46 -10.94 12.84
N ALA A 82 2.61 -11.54 13.18
CA ALA A 82 3.82 -11.39 12.41
C ALA A 82 3.61 -11.82 10.95
N ALA A 83 2.90 -12.94 10.73
CA ALA A 83 2.55 -13.43 9.40
C ALA A 83 1.81 -12.39 8.55
N LEU A 84 0.81 -11.70 9.10
CA LEU A 84 0.09 -10.64 8.38
C LEU A 84 1.01 -9.46 8.05
N LYS A 85 1.84 -9.01 8.99
CA LYS A 85 2.77 -7.90 8.75
C LYS A 85 3.78 -8.25 7.66
N THR A 86 4.33 -9.46 7.68
CA THR A 86 5.26 -9.96 6.66
C THR A 86 4.58 -10.04 5.30
N ALA A 87 3.36 -10.60 5.23
CA ALA A 87 2.60 -10.69 3.99
C ALA A 87 2.31 -9.30 3.39
N VAL A 88 1.84 -8.37 4.22
CA VAL A 88 1.60 -6.97 3.80
C VAL A 88 2.89 -6.33 3.30
N ARG A 89 4.02 -6.49 4.02
CA ARG A 89 5.29 -5.89 3.64
C ARG A 89 5.84 -6.45 2.32
N LEU A 90 5.76 -7.77 2.14
CA LEU A 90 6.17 -8.43 0.90
C LEU A 90 5.36 -7.93 -0.30
N GLU A 91 4.05 -7.82 -0.12
CA GLU A 91 3.16 -7.37 -1.18
C GLU A 91 3.30 -5.88 -1.49
N LEU A 92 3.62 -5.05 -0.50
CA LEU A 92 4.00 -3.66 -0.72
C LEU A 92 5.30 -3.56 -1.51
N GLN A 93 6.32 -4.35 -1.17
CA GLN A 93 7.55 -4.39 -1.95
C GLN A 93 7.28 -4.74 -3.42
N GLN A 94 6.54 -5.82 -3.67
CA GLN A 94 6.13 -6.21 -5.03
C GLN A 94 5.34 -5.11 -5.76
N LEU A 95 4.49 -4.36 -5.05
CA LEU A 95 3.72 -3.27 -5.64
C LEU A 95 4.63 -2.13 -6.11
N PHE A 96 5.61 -1.74 -5.29
CA PHE A 96 6.54 -0.66 -5.62
C PHE A 96 7.57 -1.10 -6.67
N ASP A 97 8.07 -2.33 -6.61
CA ASP A 97 8.95 -2.90 -7.65
C ASP A 97 8.25 -2.87 -9.03
N LYS A 98 6.97 -3.28 -9.09
CA LYS A 98 6.16 -3.18 -10.32
C LYS A 98 5.96 -1.76 -10.81
N ALA A 99 5.81 -0.81 -9.89
CA ALA A 99 5.63 0.60 -10.22
C ALA A 99 6.88 1.23 -10.83
N GLU A 100 8.06 0.82 -10.35
CA GLU A 100 9.35 1.23 -10.91
C GLU A 100 9.55 0.68 -12.33
N ILE A 101 9.15 -0.56 -12.59
CA ILE A 101 9.24 -1.16 -13.94
C ILE A 101 8.28 -0.50 -14.95
N THR A 102 7.14 -0.01 -14.47
CA THR A 102 6.08 0.56 -15.33
C THR A 102 6.34 2.03 -15.72
N THR A 103 7.31 2.69 -15.07
CA THR A 103 7.64 4.12 -15.29
C THR A 103 8.78 4.26 -16.28
#